data_AF-A0A136H9P3-F1
#
_entry.id   AF-A0A136H9P3-F1
#
_cell.length_a   1.000
_cell.length_b   1.000
_cell.length_c   1.000
_cell.angle_alpha   90.00
_cell.angle_beta   90.00
_cell.angle_gamma   90.00
#
_symmetry.space_group_name_H-M   'P 1'
#
loop_
_entity.id
_entity.type
_entity.pdbx_description
1 polymer ?
#
loop_
_entity_poly.entity_id
_entity_poly.type
_entity_poly.pdbx_seq_one_letter_code
_entity_poly.pdbx_strand_id
1 'polypeptide(L)'
;MKTCALVIGHKKNSPGAVNEHRNLSEFTFNEALAKEIESAVVGVHIQRVYRRTYSALPSDLNELEPDFILSLHCNAFNKTASGTEVLYYHRSALGRQMADILQVHLVHALGLPNRGIKPKNSEDRGGYLLQKTNAPCLIAEPFFIDNDHDLEIAFTSYAALIEAYARAIEQMAELVD
;
A
#
# COMPACT_ATOMS: atom_id res chain seq x y z
N MET A 1 -21.66 -0.05 5.16
CA MET A 1 -20.42 0.74 5.12
C MET A 1 -19.37 -0.15 4.48
N LYS A 2 -18.63 0.36 3.49
CA LYS A 2 -17.61 -0.45 2.80
C LYS A 2 -16.43 -0.72 3.73
N THR A 3 -15.79 -1.86 3.57
CA THR A 3 -14.64 -2.30 4.37
C THR A 3 -13.38 -2.35 3.51
N CYS A 4 -12.35 -1.60 3.92
CA CYS A 4 -11.00 -1.72 3.38
C CYS A 4 -10.14 -2.54 4.34
N ALA A 5 -9.65 -3.69 3.88
CA ALA A 5 -8.59 -4.40 4.59
C ALA A 5 -7.25 -3.71 4.34
N LEU A 6 -6.75 -3.01 5.35
CA LEU A 6 -5.48 -2.27 5.31
C LEU A 6 -4.36 -3.16 5.84
N VAL A 7 -3.62 -3.79 4.94
CA VAL A 7 -2.53 -4.69 5.31
C VAL A 7 -1.28 -3.89 5.61
N ILE A 8 -0.72 -4.11 6.80
CA ILE A 8 0.62 -3.62 7.12
C ILE A 8 1.61 -4.60 6.50
N GLY A 9 2.29 -4.18 5.42
CA GLY A 9 3.34 -4.96 4.81
C GLY A 9 4.38 -5.37 5.85
N HIS A 10 4.91 -6.57 5.71
CA HIS A 10 5.91 -7.10 6.62
C HIS A 10 5.39 -7.45 8.02
N LYS A 11 6.29 -7.77 8.96
CA LYS A 11 5.96 -8.03 10.37
C LYS A 11 7.18 -7.75 11.25
N LYS A 12 6.97 -7.48 12.54
CA LYS A 12 8.03 -7.12 13.50
C LYS A 12 9.30 -8.00 13.44
N ASN A 13 9.17 -9.31 13.24
CA ASN A 13 10.31 -10.26 13.17
C ASN A 13 10.80 -10.57 11.74
N SER A 14 10.22 -9.94 10.71
CA SER A 14 10.65 -9.99 9.31
C SER A 14 10.21 -8.67 8.65
N PRO A 15 10.89 -7.56 9.01
CA PRO A 15 10.31 -6.21 8.94
C PRO A 15 10.40 -5.55 7.56
N GLY A 16 10.95 -6.25 6.57
CA GLY A 16 11.09 -5.73 5.21
C GLY A 16 12.38 -4.94 5.05
N ALA A 17 12.36 -4.01 4.08
CA ALA A 17 13.50 -3.14 3.84
C ALA A 17 13.75 -2.21 5.04
N VAL A 18 14.99 -1.75 5.19
CA VAL A 18 15.41 -0.88 6.28
C VAL A 18 16.20 0.28 5.71
N ASN A 19 15.86 1.50 6.11
CA ASN A 19 16.75 2.63 5.94
C ASN A 19 17.86 2.56 6.99
N GLU A 20 19.10 2.35 6.55
CA GLU A 20 20.26 2.17 7.44
C GLU A 20 20.58 3.43 8.25
N HIS A 21 20.42 4.63 7.66
CA HIS A 21 20.77 5.89 8.32
C HIS A 21 19.81 6.26 9.46
N ARG A 22 18.52 5.99 9.29
CA ARG A 22 17.49 6.26 10.30
C ARG A 22 17.16 5.04 11.18
N ASN A 23 17.76 3.88 10.89
CA ASN A 23 17.43 2.60 11.53
C ASN A 23 15.91 2.34 11.54
N LEU A 24 15.26 2.62 10.41
CA LEU A 24 13.80 2.56 10.27
C LEU A 24 13.42 1.45 9.30
N SER A 25 12.60 0.51 9.78
CA SER A 25 12.09 -0.57 8.93
C SER A 25 10.80 -0.19 8.22
N GLU A 26 10.56 -0.82 7.07
CA GLU A 26 9.33 -0.73 6.29
C GLU A 26 8.09 -1.08 7.15
N PHE A 27 8.16 -2.16 7.93
CA PHE A 27 7.08 -2.52 8.86
C PHE A 27 6.80 -1.40 9.87
N THR A 28 7.84 -0.82 10.48
CA THR A 28 7.69 0.23 11.48
C THR A 28 7.05 1.48 10.90
N PHE A 29 7.49 1.91 9.71
CA PHE A 29 6.91 3.06 9.02
C PHE A 29 5.43 2.82 8.66
N ASN A 30 5.13 1.67 8.06
CA ASN A 30 3.77 1.34 7.61
C ASN A 30 2.81 1.07 8.78
N GLU A 31 3.27 0.55 9.91
CA GLU A 31 2.42 0.40 11.10
C GLU A 31 1.98 1.75 11.67
N ALA A 32 2.89 2.74 11.73
CA ALA A 32 2.54 4.09 12.15
C ALA A 32 1.58 4.74 11.14
N LEU A 33 1.91 4.66 9.85
CA LEU A 33 1.10 5.22 8.78
C LEU A 33 -0.32 4.63 8.75
N ALA A 34 -0.47 3.31 8.94
CA ALA A 34 -1.78 2.66 8.96
C ALA A 34 -2.70 3.14 10.09
N LYS A 35 -2.14 3.56 11.24
CA LYS A 35 -2.92 4.11 12.36
C LYS A 35 -3.46 5.50 12.06
N GLU A 36 -2.64 6.32 11.42
CA GLU A 36 -3.04 7.66 11.00
C GLU A 36 -4.05 7.61 9.84
N ILE A 37 -3.85 6.70 8.87
CA ILE A 37 -4.83 6.46 7.79
C ILE A 37 -6.18 6.02 8.38
N GLU A 38 -6.21 5.05 9.30
CA GLU A 38 -7.46 4.61 9.95
C GLU A 38 -8.19 5.78 10.62
N SER A 39 -7.45 6.69 11.24
CA SER A 39 -8.03 7.84 11.94
C SER A 39 -8.55 8.93 10.98
N ALA A 40 -7.95 9.02 9.79
CA ALA A 40 -8.27 10.07 8.80
C ALA A 40 -9.40 9.68 7.84
N VAL A 41 -9.61 8.39 7.57
CA VAL A 41 -10.64 7.91 6.64
C VAL A 41 -12.05 8.12 7.21
N VAL A 42 -12.95 8.63 6.38
CA VAL A 42 -14.36 8.84 6.71
C VAL A 42 -15.26 7.99 5.82
N GLY A 43 -16.30 7.37 6.39
CA GLY A 43 -17.31 6.64 5.61
C GLY A 43 -16.91 5.25 5.10
N VAL A 44 -15.67 4.81 5.39
CA VAL A 44 -15.16 3.46 5.10
C VAL A 44 -14.65 2.85 6.40
N HIS A 45 -15.01 1.59 6.68
CA HIS A 45 -14.46 0.84 7.79
C HIS A 45 -13.05 0.36 7.43
N ILE A 46 -12.05 0.78 8.19
CA ILE A 46 -10.68 0.27 8.06
C ILE A 46 -10.50 -0.93 8.97
N GLN A 47 -10.14 -2.06 8.37
CA GLN A 47 -9.70 -3.24 9.10
C GLN A 47 -8.19 -3.42 8.92
N ARG A 48 -7.40 -3.03 9.91
CA ARG A 48 -5.96 -3.30 9.91
C ARG A 48 -5.67 -4.79 9.97
N VAL A 49 -4.80 -5.28 9.07
CA VAL A 49 -4.42 -6.70 8.99
C VAL A 49 -2.91 -6.86 9.15
N TYR A 50 -2.53 -7.75 10.08
CA TYR A 50 -1.13 -8.13 10.33
C TYR A 50 -0.90 -9.56 9.86
N ARG A 51 0.07 -9.77 8.97
CA ARG A 51 0.31 -11.10 8.40
C ARG A 51 0.89 -12.08 9.43
N ARG A 52 0.37 -13.31 9.46
CA ARG A 52 1.01 -14.44 10.16
C ARG A 52 2.20 -14.96 9.34
N THR A 53 1.91 -15.38 8.12
CA THR A 53 2.87 -15.73 7.06
C THR A 53 2.42 -15.10 5.75
N TYR A 54 3.32 -14.96 4.79
CA TYR A 54 2.94 -14.47 3.47
C TYR A 54 2.02 -15.44 2.72
N SER A 55 2.21 -16.76 2.91
CA SER A 55 1.39 -17.79 2.27
C SER A 55 -0.04 -17.87 2.83
N ALA A 56 -0.26 -17.58 4.11
CA ALA A 56 -1.60 -17.59 4.72
C ALA A 56 -2.35 -16.26 4.52
N LEU A 57 -1.64 -15.18 4.18
CA LEU A 57 -2.24 -13.84 4.11
C LEU A 57 -3.46 -13.76 3.17
N PRO A 58 -3.48 -14.35 1.95
CA PRO A 58 -4.67 -14.29 1.11
C PRO A 58 -5.88 -15.01 1.71
N SER A 59 -5.70 -16.18 2.35
CA SER A 59 -6.82 -16.86 3.01
C SER A 59 -7.33 -16.05 4.21
N ASP A 60 -6.41 -15.52 5.02
CA ASP A 60 -6.74 -14.68 6.17
C ASP A 60 -7.55 -13.45 5.72
N LEU A 61 -7.21 -12.84 4.58
CA LEU A 61 -7.95 -11.71 4.00
C LEU A 61 -9.31 -12.10 3.42
N ASN A 62 -9.39 -13.25 2.75
CA ASN A 62 -10.64 -13.73 2.16
C ASN A 62 -11.68 -14.08 3.24
N GLU A 63 -11.24 -14.54 4.41
CA GLU A 63 -12.12 -14.80 5.58
C GLU A 63 -12.73 -13.51 6.16
N LEU A 64 -12.15 -12.34 5.90
CA LEU A 64 -12.69 -11.05 6.35
C LEU A 64 -13.76 -10.48 5.42
N GLU A 65 -13.88 -11.04 4.21
CA GLU A 65 -14.79 -10.56 3.16
C GLU A 65 -14.76 -9.03 2.94
N PRO A 66 -13.57 -8.40 2.78
CA PRO A 66 -13.50 -6.96 2.59
C PRO A 66 -13.99 -6.57 1.18
N ASP A 67 -14.46 -5.34 1.02
CA ASP A 67 -14.83 -4.79 -0.29
C ASP A 67 -13.61 -4.57 -1.17
N PHE A 68 -12.46 -4.19 -0.57
CA PHE A 68 -11.16 -4.09 -1.24
C PHE A 68 -10.00 -4.16 -0.24
N ILE A 69 -8.80 -4.41 -0.76
CA ILE A 69 -7.59 -4.63 0.02
C ILE A 69 -6.51 -3.65 -0.44
N LEU A 70 -5.89 -2.97 0.51
CA LEU A 70 -4.73 -2.12 0.29
C LEU A 70 -3.57 -2.59 1.17
N SER A 71 -2.49 -3.04 0.54
CA SER A 71 -1.26 -3.45 1.22
C SER A 71 -0.21 -2.36 1.19
N LEU A 72 0.12 -1.82 2.36
CA LEU A 72 1.12 -0.76 2.51
C LEU A 72 2.53 -1.34 2.49
N HIS A 73 3.36 -0.84 1.58
CA HIS A 73 4.75 -1.24 1.42
C HIS A 73 5.64 -0.01 1.22
N CYS A 74 6.95 -0.25 1.17
CA CYS A 74 7.91 0.71 0.64
C CYS A 74 8.82 -0.02 -0.35
N ASN A 75 9.17 0.62 -1.45
CA ASN A 75 10.11 0.02 -2.39
C ASN A 75 11.52 0.00 -1.78
N ALA A 76 12.39 -0.85 -2.32
CA ALA A 76 13.82 -0.84 -2.02
C ALA A 76 14.59 -1.54 -3.14
N PHE A 77 15.75 -1.00 -3.51
CA PHE A 77 16.56 -1.58 -4.57
C PHE A 77 18.06 -1.34 -4.41
N ASN A 78 18.53 -0.10 -4.56
CA ASN A 78 19.96 0.23 -4.65
C ASN A 78 20.32 1.58 -4.03
N LYS A 79 19.48 2.12 -3.13
CA LYS A 79 19.65 3.42 -2.46
C LYS A 79 19.59 4.67 -3.35
N THR A 80 19.40 4.52 -4.66
CA THR A 80 19.33 5.64 -5.63
C THR A 80 18.05 5.66 -6.44
N ALA A 81 17.40 4.50 -6.62
CA ALA A 81 16.07 4.41 -7.20
C ALA A 81 15.09 5.26 -6.38
N SER A 82 14.17 5.91 -7.08
CA SER A 82 13.21 6.86 -6.51
C SER A 82 11.88 6.74 -7.25
N GLY A 83 10.80 7.07 -6.55
CA GLY A 83 9.49 7.26 -7.16
C GLY A 83 8.38 6.39 -6.59
N THR A 84 7.19 6.65 -7.10
CA THR A 84 5.93 6.11 -6.62
C THR A 84 5.34 5.12 -7.63
N GLU A 85 5.01 3.91 -7.20
CA GLU A 85 4.23 2.94 -7.98
C GLU A 85 3.14 2.24 -7.16
N VAL A 86 2.07 1.82 -7.84
CA VAL A 86 1.00 0.99 -7.28
C VAL A 86 0.86 -0.26 -8.12
N LEU A 87 0.91 -1.42 -7.48
CA LEU A 87 0.81 -2.73 -8.13
C LEU A 87 -0.62 -3.25 -8.03
N TYR A 88 -1.10 -3.89 -9.09
CA TYR A 88 -2.42 -4.52 -9.14
C TYR A 88 -2.38 -5.82 -9.96
N TYR A 89 -3.35 -6.70 -9.74
CA TYR A 89 -3.43 -7.92 -10.54
C TYR A 89 -3.82 -7.61 -11.98
N HIS A 90 -3.02 -8.06 -12.96
CA HIS A 90 -3.19 -7.66 -14.37
C HIS A 90 -4.57 -7.97 -14.99
N ARG A 91 -5.32 -8.93 -14.44
CA ARG A 91 -6.69 -9.28 -14.88
C ARG A 91 -7.80 -8.59 -14.07
N SER A 92 -7.47 -7.82 -13.05
CA SER A 92 -8.45 -7.10 -12.23
C SER A 92 -8.77 -5.74 -12.85
N ALA A 93 -9.92 -5.62 -13.51
CA ALA A 93 -10.39 -4.36 -14.08
C ALA A 93 -10.64 -3.30 -12.99
N LEU A 94 -11.33 -3.69 -11.92
CA LEU A 94 -11.57 -2.83 -10.76
C LEU A 94 -10.27 -2.48 -10.03
N GLY A 95 -9.37 -3.46 -9.84
CA GLY A 95 -8.04 -3.22 -9.28
C GLY A 95 -7.21 -2.23 -10.10
N ARG A 96 -7.34 -2.23 -11.44
CA ARG A 96 -6.68 -1.22 -12.29
C ARG A 96 -7.24 0.19 -12.04
N GLN A 97 -8.55 0.34 -11.92
CA GLN A 97 -9.18 1.65 -11.65
C GLN A 97 -8.78 2.17 -10.27
N MET A 98 -8.83 1.31 -9.25
CA MET A 98 -8.39 1.61 -7.89
C MET A 98 -6.90 1.99 -7.84
N ALA A 99 -6.04 1.27 -8.57
CA ALA A 99 -4.61 1.57 -8.65
C ALA A 99 -4.35 2.96 -9.26
N ASP A 100 -5.12 3.34 -10.28
CA ASP A 100 -5.00 4.66 -10.93
C ASP A 100 -5.36 5.80 -9.96
N ILE A 101 -6.48 5.65 -9.23
CA ILE A 101 -6.89 6.58 -8.17
C ILE A 101 -5.75 6.74 -7.15
N LEU A 102 -5.28 5.64 -6.59
CA LEU A 102 -4.25 5.69 -5.56
C LEU A 102 -2.94 6.28 -6.08
N GLN A 103 -2.52 5.93 -7.30
CA GLN A 103 -1.31 6.46 -7.93
C GLN A 103 -1.36 7.99 -8.05
N VAL A 104 -2.49 8.56 -8.48
CA VAL A 104 -2.67 10.02 -8.62
C VAL A 104 -2.50 10.72 -7.28
N HIS A 105 -3.17 10.24 -6.23
CA HIS A 105 -3.09 10.84 -4.90
C HIS A 105 -1.68 10.76 -4.31
N LEU A 106 -1.01 9.61 -4.41
CA LEU A 106 0.34 9.42 -3.87
C LEU A 106 1.39 10.27 -4.60
N VAL A 107 1.33 10.33 -5.94
CA VAL A 107 2.25 11.17 -6.74
C VAL A 107 2.04 12.64 -6.40
N HIS A 108 0.80 13.10 -6.24
CA HIS A 108 0.52 14.47 -5.87
C HIS A 108 1.05 14.82 -4.47
N ALA A 109 0.86 13.92 -3.49
CA ALA A 109 1.32 14.16 -2.12
C ALA A 109 2.83 14.19 -1.97
N LEU A 110 3.56 13.34 -2.71
CA LEU A 110 5.01 13.19 -2.53
C LEU A 110 5.83 14.00 -3.53
N GLY A 111 5.29 14.33 -4.71
CA GLY A 111 6.06 15.00 -5.76
C GLY A 111 7.26 14.19 -6.28
N LEU A 112 7.34 12.90 -5.94
CA LEU A 112 8.39 11.98 -6.39
C LEU A 112 8.14 11.52 -7.84
N PRO A 113 9.16 10.94 -8.52
CA PRO A 113 8.99 10.42 -9.87
C PRO A 113 7.78 9.48 -10.00
N ASN A 114 6.87 9.79 -10.92
CA ASN A 114 5.71 8.96 -11.18
C ASN A 114 6.13 7.73 -12.01
N ARG A 115 6.21 6.56 -11.36
CA ARG A 115 6.56 5.29 -12.02
C ARG A 115 5.33 4.58 -12.59
N GLY A 116 4.13 5.09 -12.30
CA GLY A 116 2.85 4.60 -12.79
C GLY A 116 2.39 3.30 -12.14
N ILE A 117 1.16 2.90 -12.48
CA ILE A 117 0.59 1.64 -12.05
C ILE A 117 1.28 0.45 -12.75
N LYS A 118 1.45 -0.67 -12.03
CA LYS A 118 2.13 -1.87 -12.53
C LYS A 118 1.20 -3.08 -12.51
N PRO A 119 0.79 -3.61 -13.68
CA PRO A 119 0.14 -4.91 -13.72
C PRO A 119 1.11 -6.00 -13.28
N LYS A 120 0.64 -6.92 -12.43
CA LYS A 120 1.39 -8.09 -11.97
C LYS A 120 0.66 -9.38 -12.30
N ASN A 121 1.39 -10.38 -12.79
CA ASN A 121 0.95 -11.78 -12.87
C ASN A 121 1.37 -12.54 -11.59
N SER A 122 1.02 -13.82 -11.48
CA SER A 122 1.29 -14.63 -10.26
C SER A 122 2.77 -14.87 -9.95
N GLU A 123 3.62 -14.85 -10.97
CA GLU A 123 5.06 -15.11 -10.87
C GLU A 123 5.84 -13.85 -10.48
N ASP A 124 5.25 -12.67 -10.66
CA ASP A 124 5.86 -11.42 -10.26
C ASP A 124 5.89 -11.27 -8.73
N ARG A 125 6.88 -10.55 -8.21
CA ARG A 125 6.92 -10.16 -6.79
C ARG A 125 5.63 -9.41 -6.42
N GLY A 126 4.97 -9.87 -5.35
CA GLY A 126 3.66 -9.38 -4.90
C GLY A 126 2.46 -10.00 -5.63
N GLY A 127 2.68 -10.66 -6.76
CA GLY A 127 1.65 -11.27 -7.61
C GLY A 127 0.78 -12.31 -6.92
N TYR A 128 1.37 -13.10 -6.03
CA TYR A 128 0.64 -14.10 -5.23
C TYR A 128 -0.49 -13.49 -4.40
N LEU A 129 -0.23 -12.41 -3.65
CA LEU A 129 -1.23 -11.73 -2.83
C LEU A 129 -2.34 -11.13 -3.71
N LEU A 130 -1.92 -10.45 -4.78
CA LEU A 130 -2.81 -9.78 -5.73
C LEU A 130 -3.75 -10.77 -6.45
N GLN A 131 -3.28 -11.99 -6.75
CA GLN A 131 -4.07 -13.00 -7.45
C GLN A 131 -4.97 -13.81 -6.51
N LYS A 132 -4.51 -14.13 -5.30
CA LYS A 132 -5.16 -15.12 -4.42
C LYS A 132 -6.22 -14.53 -3.49
N THR A 133 -6.44 -13.22 -3.57
CA THR A 133 -7.49 -12.52 -2.86
C THR A 133 -8.75 -12.45 -3.72
N ASN A 134 -9.92 -12.61 -3.10
CA ASN A 134 -11.22 -12.55 -3.78
C ASN A 134 -11.61 -11.10 -4.08
N ALA A 135 -11.37 -10.20 -3.13
CA ALA A 135 -11.57 -8.77 -3.29
C ALA A 135 -10.43 -8.14 -4.14
N PRO A 136 -10.67 -7.02 -4.84
CA PRO A 136 -9.60 -6.26 -5.48
C PRO A 136 -8.50 -5.91 -4.51
N CYS A 137 -7.25 -6.21 -4.87
CA CYS A 137 -6.09 -5.99 -4.03
C CYS A 137 -5.07 -5.08 -4.72
N LEU A 138 -4.55 -4.11 -3.97
CA LEU A 138 -3.46 -3.23 -4.35
C LEU A 138 -2.25 -3.42 -3.43
N ILE A 139 -1.06 -3.23 -3.98
CA ILE A 139 0.17 -3.03 -3.21
C ILE A 139 0.68 -1.63 -3.51
N ALA A 140 0.78 -0.78 -2.48
CA ALA A 140 1.27 0.59 -2.62
C ALA A 140 2.76 0.66 -2.28
N GLU A 141 3.56 1.14 -3.22
CA GLU A 141 5.00 1.41 -3.04
C GLU A 141 5.25 2.90 -3.32
N PRO A 142 4.85 3.80 -2.38
CA PRO A 142 4.81 5.24 -2.61
C PRO A 142 6.20 5.88 -2.79
N PHE A 143 7.24 5.27 -2.23
CA PHE A 143 8.63 5.74 -2.29
C PHE A 143 9.60 4.59 -1.98
N PHE A 144 10.90 4.82 -2.20
CA PHE A 144 11.98 3.88 -1.87
C PHE A 144 12.52 4.15 -0.46
N ILE A 145 12.32 3.24 0.50
CA ILE A 145 12.77 3.46 1.90
C ILE A 145 14.29 3.46 2.04
N ASP A 146 15.00 2.75 1.14
CA ASP A 146 16.46 2.71 1.11
C ASP A 146 17.08 3.95 0.44
N ASN A 147 16.27 4.85 -0.13
CA ASN A 147 16.69 6.15 -0.66
C ASN A 147 16.37 7.24 0.37
N ASP A 148 17.41 7.92 0.88
CA ASP A 148 17.26 8.92 1.94
C ASP A 148 16.45 10.14 1.52
N HIS A 149 16.52 10.53 0.24
CA HIS A 149 15.75 11.66 -0.26
C HIS A 149 14.26 11.34 -0.31
N ASP A 150 13.90 10.17 -0.85
CA ASP A 150 12.53 9.65 -0.85
C ASP A 150 11.96 9.55 0.56
N LEU A 151 12.74 9.02 1.51
CA LEU A 151 12.33 8.92 2.91
C LEU A 151 12.16 10.29 3.57
N GLU A 152 13.03 11.26 3.30
CA GLU A 152 12.90 12.63 3.79
C GLU A 152 11.63 13.30 3.25
N ILE A 153 11.33 13.10 1.97
CA ILE A 153 10.08 13.58 1.34
C ILE A 153 8.86 12.94 2.01
N ALA A 154 8.90 11.64 2.29
CA ALA A 154 7.82 10.95 2.99
C ALA A 154 7.58 11.50 4.41
N PHE A 155 8.63 11.90 5.13
CA PHE A 155 8.50 12.54 6.44
C PHE A 155 7.99 13.98 6.37
N THR A 156 8.58 14.79 5.49
CA THR A 156 8.19 16.20 5.33
C THR A 156 6.77 16.35 4.77
N SER A 157 6.32 15.37 3.99
CA SER A 157 4.98 15.31 3.39
C SER A 157 4.04 14.35 4.12
N TYR A 158 4.36 13.93 5.35
CA TYR A 158 3.65 12.83 6.04
C TYR A 158 2.14 13.07 6.18
N ALA A 159 1.73 14.29 6.54
CA ALA A 159 0.32 14.67 6.62
C ALA A 159 -0.37 14.58 5.25
N ALA A 160 0.29 15.05 4.18
CA ALA A 160 -0.23 14.96 2.82
C ALA A 160 -0.30 13.49 2.33
N LEU A 161 0.64 12.64 2.75
CA LEU A 161 0.63 11.21 2.46
C LEU A 161 -0.56 10.51 3.13
N ILE A 162 -0.85 10.84 4.40
CA ILE A 162 -2.03 10.32 5.12
C ILE A 162 -3.31 10.75 4.39
N GLU A 163 -3.43 12.03 4.04
CA GLU A 163 -4.58 12.56 3.32
C GLU A 163 -4.76 11.91 1.94
N ALA A 164 -3.66 11.68 1.21
CA ALA A 164 -3.68 10.99 -0.08
C ALA A 164 -4.24 9.58 0.04
N TYR A 165 -3.79 8.80 1.03
CA TYR A 165 -4.35 7.48 1.28
C TYR A 165 -5.82 7.54 1.69
N ALA A 166 -6.19 8.44 2.59
CA ALA A 166 -7.56 8.56 3.07
C ALA A 166 -8.54 8.88 1.93
N ARG A 167 -8.24 9.93 1.15
CA ARG A 167 -9.06 10.33 -0.01
C ARG A 167 -9.11 9.24 -1.08
N ALA A 168 -8.00 8.55 -1.33
CA ALA A 168 -7.99 7.45 -2.28
C ALA A 168 -8.88 6.30 -1.82
N ILE A 169 -8.82 5.92 -0.53
CA ILE A 169 -9.67 4.87 0.05
C ILE A 169 -11.15 5.23 -0.06
N GLU A 170 -11.51 6.47 0.26
CA GLU A 170 -12.88 6.99 0.15
C GLU A 170 -13.39 6.92 -1.30
N GLN A 171 -12.60 7.38 -2.27
CA GLN A 171 -12.96 7.32 -3.69
C GLN A 171 -13.02 5.88 -4.22
N MET A 172 -12.12 4.99 -3.78
CA MET A 172 -12.15 3.59 -4.16
C MET A 172 -13.40 2.88 -3.63
N ALA A 173 -13.89 3.26 -2.46
CA ALA A 173 -15.12 2.70 -1.89
C ALA A 173 -16.37 3.05 -2.71
N GLU A 174 -16.39 4.18 -3.42
CA GLU A 174 -17.46 4.55 -4.34
C GLU A 174 -17.51 3.67 -5.61
N LEU A 175 -16.43 2.93 -5.92
CA LEU A 175 -16.37 2.02 -7.06
C LEU A 175 -16.94 0.61 -6.76
N VAL A 176 -17.26 0.32 -5.49
CA VAL A 176 -17.72 -1.01 -5.07
C VAL A 176 -19.21 -0.91 -4.74
N ASP A 177 -20.04 -1.68 -5.43
CA ASP A 177 -21.51 -1.77 -5.20
C ASP A 177 -21.85 -2.53 -3.91
#